data_AF-A0A369YFE2-F1
#
_entry.id   AF-A0A369YFE2-F1
#
_cell.length_a   1.000
_cell.length_b   1.000
_cell.length_c   1.000
_cell.angle_alpha   90.00
_cell.angle_beta   90.00
_cell.angle_gamma   90.00
#
_symmetry.space_group_name_H-M   'P 1'
#
loop_
_entity.id
_entity.type
_entity.pdbx_description
1 polymer ?
#
loop_
_entity_poly.entity_id
_entity_poly.type
_entity_poly.pdbx_seq_one_letter_code
_entity_poly.pdbx_strand_id
1 'polypeptide(L)'
;MDTTFFHRYSGILVMMDSKTDKVVSYHFIRTEKDIYYKLALNRLREKGYIIQSITCDGRRGLMKELFNTPVQMCQFHMVAIVMRKLRKKHQSQAGKELKIIAKSLVKSSKNDFYRRLYAWFIKHEDSLKERSDKGNEKGYFPYKHRNVRGAYASLKYYMNYLFTFEKHTEMNIENTTNRLEGLFKYLKRQLNNHNGLTKKRKVMFIKDFLNKKSC
;
A
#
# COMPACT_ATOMS: atom_id res chain seq x y z
N MET A 1 4.29 6.62 -5.42
CA MET A 1 3.11 7.50 -5.19
C MET A 1 2.35 6.99 -3.99
N ASP A 2 1.84 7.88 -3.16
CA ASP A 2 1.23 7.55 -1.86
C ASP A 2 0.31 8.71 -1.43
N THR A 3 -0.65 8.42 -0.55
CA THR A 3 -1.60 9.37 0.01
C THR A 3 -1.47 9.43 1.54
N THR A 4 -1.40 10.64 2.09
CA THR A 4 -1.54 10.86 3.53
C THR A 4 -2.76 11.70 3.86
N PHE A 5 -3.43 11.35 4.96
CA PHE A 5 -4.52 12.14 5.55
C PHE A 5 -4.07 12.89 6.81
N PHE A 6 -4.53 14.12 6.94
CA PHE A 6 -4.37 14.96 8.13
C PHE A 6 -5.63 14.92 9.00
N HIS A 7 -6.82 14.87 8.37
CA HIS A 7 -8.15 14.76 8.99
C HIS A 7 -9.05 13.93 8.07
N ARG A 8 -10.27 13.56 8.53
CA ARG A 8 -11.23 12.68 7.82
C ARG A 8 -11.52 13.07 6.36
N TYR A 9 -11.41 14.35 6.00
CA TYR A 9 -11.65 14.86 4.63
C TYR A 9 -10.54 15.76 4.10
N SER A 10 -9.31 15.60 4.60
CA SER A 10 -8.16 16.40 4.19
C SER A 10 -6.97 15.48 3.97
N GLY A 11 -6.84 14.98 2.75
CA GLY A 11 -5.71 14.19 2.29
C GLY A 11 -4.93 14.87 1.19
N ILE A 12 -3.72 14.38 0.97
CA ILE A 12 -2.88 14.76 -0.15
C ILE A 12 -2.28 13.52 -0.79
N LEU A 13 -2.52 13.39 -2.09
CA LEU A 13 -1.84 12.43 -2.96
C LEU A 13 -0.54 13.08 -3.43
N VAL A 14 0.59 12.39 -3.27
CA VAL A 14 1.90 12.87 -3.72
C VAL A 14 2.56 11.83 -4.65
N MET A 15 3.13 12.34 -5.73
CA MET A 15 3.98 11.63 -6.67
C MET A 15 5.37 12.20 -6.60
N MET A 16 6.35 11.32 -6.51
CA MET A 16 7.75 11.65 -6.38
C MET A 16 8.51 10.84 -7.41
N ASP A 17 9.49 11.46 -8.05
CA ASP A 17 10.43 10.79 -8.92
C ASP A 17 11.49 10.04 -8.08
N SER A 18 11.60 8.73 -8.30
CA SER A 18 12.53 7.87 -7.58
C SER A 18 14.00 8.11 -7.95
N LYS A 19 14.28 8.80 -9.06
CA LYS A 19 15.66 9.13 -9.47
C LYS A 19 16.15 10.41 -8.81
N THR A 20 15.31 11.42 -8.70
CA THR A 20 15.69 12.76 -8.24
C THR A 20 15.25 13.10 -6.82
N ASP A 21 14.44 12.25 -6.17
CA ASP A 21 13.78 12.55 -4.88
C ASP A 21 12.82 13.76 -4.92
N LYS A 22 12.54 14.29 -6.11
CA LYS A 22 11.70 15.47 -6.26
C LYS A 22 10.23 15.11 -6.33
N VAL A 23 9.41 15.92 -5.68
CA VAL A 23 7.95 15.86 -5.80
C VAL A 23 7.56 16.39 -7.19
N VAL A 24 7.05 15.51 -8.05
CA VAL A 24 6.66 15.86 -9.43
C VAL A 24 5.20 16.27 -9.56
N SER A 25 4.34 15.81 -8.64
CA SER A 25 2.93 16.17 -8.62
C SER A 25 2.32 15.96 -7.24
N TYR A 26 1.36 16.80 -6.87
CA TYR A 26 0.55 16.59 -5.69
C TYR A 26 -0.89 17.09 -5.88
N HIS A 27 -1.85 16.44 -5.22
CA HIS A 27 -3.26 16.78 -5.30
C HIS A 27 -3.93 16.67 -3.93
N PHE A 28 -4.62 17.75 -3.54
CA PHE A 28 -5.49 17.71 -2.37
C PHE A 28 -6.74 16.89 -2.69
N ILE A 29 -7.04 15.91 -1.83
CA ILE A 29 -8.15 14.99 -2.00
C ILE A 29 -8.98 14.92 -0.71
N ARG A 30 -10.30 14.82 -0.85
CA ARG A 30 -11.21 14.63 0.30
C ARG A 30 -11.27 13.18 0.73
N THR A 31 -11.13 12.27 -0.22
CA THR A 31 -11.19 10.81 -0.01
C THR A 31 -10.20 10.18 -0.96
N GLU A 32 -9.68 9.02 -0.61
CA GLU A 32 -8.82 8.28 -1.50
C GLU A 32 -9.67 7.51 -2.50
N LYS A 33 -9.47 7.75 -3.80
CA LYS A 33 -10.18 7.11 -4.90
C LYS A 33 -9.20 6.83 -6.05
N ASP A 34 -9.39 5.72 -6.75
CA ASP A 34 -8.53 5.28 -7.85
C ASP A 34 -8.46 6.33 -8.98
N ILE A 35 -9.56 7.06 -9.20
CA ILE A 35 -9.64 8.13 -10.21
C ILE A 35 -8.61 9.25 -10.00
N TYR A 36 -8.28 9.60 -8.74
CA TYR A 36 -7.32 10.67 -8.47
C TYR A 36 -5.90 10.28 -8.88
N TYR A 37 -5.55 9.00 -8.74
CA TYR A 37 -4.28 8.47 -9.22
C TYR A 37 -4.22 8.48 -10.75
N LYS A 38 -5.28 7.99 -11.42
CA LYS A 38 -5.36 7.98 -12.90
C LYS A 38 -5.24 9.40 -13.47
N LEU A 39 -5.97 10.38 -12.91
CA LEU A 39 -5.89 11.78 -13.32
C LEU A 39 -4.51 12.39 -13.11
N ALA A 40 -3.86 12.10 -11.98
CA ALA A 40 -2.54 12.61 -11.67
C ALA A 40 -1.46 12.04 -12.61
N LEU A 41 -1.54 10.75 -12.95
CA LEU A 41 -0.64 10.11 -13.93
C LEU A 41 -0.86 10.66 -15.34
N ASN A 42 -2.11 10.86 -15.78
CA ASN A 42 -2.40 11.46 -17.08
C ASN A 42 -1.82 12.87 -17.22
N ARG A 43 -1.96 13.70 -16.18
CA ARG A 43 -1.36 15.05 -16.16
C ARG A 43 0.16 15.04 -16.27
N LEU A 44 0.82 14.01 -15.74
CA LEU A 44 2.28 13.85 -15.93
C LEU A 44 2.59 13.51 -17.39
N ARG A 45 1.83 12.60 -18.01
CA ARG A 45 2.01 12.25 -19.43
C ARG A 45 1.76 13.43 -20.36
N GLU A 46 0.72 14.22 -20.11
CA GLU A 46 0.42 15.47 -20.85
C GLU A 46 1.56 16.48 -20.77
N LYS A 47 2.33 16.48 -19.68
CA LYS A 47 3.53 17.30 -19.51
C LYS A 47 4.81 16.68 -20.13
N GLY A 48 4.69 15.58 -20.85
CA GLY A 48 5.80 14.89 -21.50
C GLY A 48 6.58 13.91 -20.62
N TYR A 49 6.11 13.60 -19.41
CA TYR A 49 6.79 12.60 -18.57
C TYR A 49 6.59 11.19 -19.13
N ILE A 50 7.68 10.43 -19.22
CA ILE A 50 7.69 8.99 -19.53
C ILE A 50 7.69 8.22 -18.20
N ILE A 51 6.57 7.58 -17.88
CA ILE A 51 6.42 6.83 -16.63
C ILE A 51 6.92 5.39 -16.86
N GLN A 52 8.13 5.10 -16.36
CA GLN A 52 8.78 3.80 -16.56
C GLN A 52 8.24 2.70 -15.64
N SER A 53 7.93 3.06 -14.39
CA SER A 53 7.40 2.14 -13.38
C SER A 53 6.62 2.92 -12.31
N ILE A 54 5.81 2.22 -11.52
CA ILE A 54 5.01 2.84 -10.45
C ILE A 54 5.08 2.00 -9.18
N THR A 55 5.57 2.57 -8.09
CA THR A 55 5.47 1.98 -6.75
C THR A 55 4.36 2.65 -5.93
N CYS A 56 3.43 1.88 -5.36
CA CYS A 56 2.28 2.40 -4.60
C CYS A 56 1.74 1.44 -3.54
N ASP A 57 0.81 1.90 -2.70
CA ASP A 57 0.19 1.18 -1.57
C ASP A 57 -0.77 0.05 -1.96
N GLY A 58 -0.88 -0.25 -3.26
CA GLY A 58 -1.61 -1.39 -3.77
C GLY A 58 -3.09 -1.32 -3.52
N ARG A 59 -3.76 -0.21 -3.85
CA ARG A 59 -5.21 -0.18 -3.84
C ARG A 59 -5.76 -1.12 -4.93
N ARG A 60 -6.70 -2.01 -4.61
CA ARG A 60 -7.18 -3.06 -5.55
C ARG A 60 -7.65 -2.51 -6.91
N GLY A 61 -8.37 -1.38 -6.89
CA GLY A 61 -8.86 -0.72 -8.13
C GLY A 61 -7.76 -0.04 -8.94
N LEU A 62 -6.59 0.18 -8.34
CA LEU A 62 -5.46 0.85 -8.95
C LEU A 62 -4.55 -0.11 -9.70
N MET A 63 -4.38 -1.35 -9.21
CA MET A 63 -3.35 -2.26 -9.73
C MET A 63 -3.63 -2.83 -11.11
N LYS A 64 -4.90 -2.96 -11.52
CA LYS A 64 -5.26 -3.70 -12.74
C LYS A 64 -5.00 -2.96 -14.06
N GLU A 65 -4.78 -1.64 -14.05
CA GLU A 65 -4.84 -0.84 -15.29
C GLU A 65 -4.04 0.48 -15.21
N LEU A 66 -2.81 0.47 -14.69
CA LEU A 66 -1.95 1.65 -14.83
C LEU A 66 -1.20 1.58 -16.15
N PHE A 67 -1.86 1.95 -17.24
CA PHE A 67 -1.23 2.33 -18.52
C PHE A 67 -0.21 1.33 -19.10
N ASN A 68 -0.37 0.02 -18.83
CA ASN A 68 0.60 -1.00 -19.22
C ASN A 68 2.02 -0.78 -18.63
N THR A 69 2.10 -0.03 -17.53
CA THR A 69 3.34 0.28 -16.81
C THR A 69 3.58 -0.76 -15.71
N PRO A 70 4.82 -1.26 -15.52
CA PRO A 70 5.17 -2.11 -14.38
C PRO A 70 4.77 -1.47 -13.04
N VAL A 71 3.90 -2.15 -12.28
CA VAL A 71 3.45 -1.67 -10.97
C VAL A 71 4.03 -2.53 -9.84
N GLN A 72 4.67 -1.88 -8.89
CA GLN A 72 5.16 -2.46 -7.66
C GLN A 72 4.24 -2.07 -6.49
N MET A 73 3.73 -3.09 -5.80
CA MET A 73 3.05 -2.92 -4.52
C MET A 73 4.10 -2.71 -3.42
N CYS A 74 4.00 -1.61 -2.69
CA CYS A 74 4.85 -1.32 -1.55
C CYS A 74 4.79 -2.48 -0.54
N GLN A 75 5.93 -3.10 -0.30
CA GLN A 75 5.99 -4.27 0.58
C GLN A 75 5.67 -3.90 2.04
N PHE A 76 6.01 -2.72 2.53
CA PHE A 76 5.61 -2.27 3.88
C PHE A 76 4.10 -2.13 4.02
N HIS A 77 3.43 -1.53 3.03
CA HIS A 77 1.97 -1.45 3.00
C HIS A 77 1.32 -2.85 2.93
N MET A 78 1.90 -3.78 2.18
CA MET A 78 1.45 -5.18 2.18
C MET A 78 1.58 -5.80 3.58
N VAL A 79 2.73 -5.64 4.24
CA VAL A 79 2.91 -6.14 5.62
C VAL A 79 1.86 -5.50 6.54
N ALA A 80 1.63 -4.19 6.45
CA ALA A 80 0.64 -3.49 7.27
C ALA A 80 -0.79 -4.02 7.04
N ILE A 81 -1.19 -4.30 5.79
CA ILE A 81 -2.48 -4.91 5.45
C ILE A 81 -2.64 -6.28 6.12
N VAL A 82 -1.61 -7.13 6.05
CA VAL A 82 -1.62 -8.46 6.68
C VAL A 82 -1.69 -8.34 8.19
N MET A 83 -0.82 -7.52 8.80
CA MET A 83 -0.79 -7.31 10.24
C MET A 83 -2.14 -6.82 10.78
N ARG A 84 -2.80 -5.87 10.10
CA ARG A 84 -4.11 -5.34 10.51
C ARG A 84 -5.17 -6.43 10.59
N LYS A 85 -5.16 -7.39 9.65
CA LYS A 85 -6.08 -8.53 9.66
C LYS A 85 -5.76 -9.50 10.80
N LEU A 86 -4.49 -9.72 11.10
CA LEU A 86 -4.03 -10.67 12.11
C LEU A 86 -4.07 -10.15 13.56
N ARG A 87 -4.27 -8.84 13.79
CA ARG A 87 -4.20 -8.20 15.12
C ARG A 87 -5.30 -8.58 16.15
N LYS A 88 -6.29 -9.42 15.83
CA LYS A 88 -7.36 -9.78 16.80
C LYS A 88 -6.89 -10.80 17.86
N LYS A 89 -7.49 -10.73 19.06
CA LYS A 89 -7.10 -11.33 20.36
C LYS A 89 -6.87 -12.86 20.41
N HIS A 90 -7.18 -13.60 19.34
CA HIS A 90 -6.93 -15.04 19.23
C HIS A 90 -6.13 -15.33 17.96
N GLN A 91 -4.82 -15.56 18.09
CA GLN A 91 -3.95 -15.94 16.97
C GLN A 91 -3.80 -17.46 16.96
N SER A 92 -4.54 -18.13 16.07
CA SER A 92 -4.31 -19.53 15.73
C SER A 92 -2.86 -19.73 15.28
N GLN A 93 -2.37 -20.97 15.33
CA GLN A 93 -1.02 -21.30 14.86
C GLN A 93 -0.83 -20.87 13.39
N ALA A 94 -1.83 -21.09 12.53
CA ALA A 94 -1.86 -20.57 11.16
C ALA A 94 -1.62 -19.05 11.09
N GLY A 95 -2.25 -18.28 11.96
CA GLY A 95 -2.07 -16.82 12.03
C GLY A 95 -0.68 -16.39 12.48
N LYS A 96 -0.08 -17.10 13.46
CA LYS A 96 1.28 -16.84 13.95
C LYS A 96 2.32 -17.11 12.87
N GLU A 97 2.21 -18.23 12.17
CA GLU A 97 3.12 -18.60 11.10
C GLU A 97 3.00 -17.64 9.90
N LEU A 98 1.77 -17.28 9.50
CA LEU A 98 1.55 -16.31 8.42
C LEU A 98 2.15 -14.93 8.75
N LYS A 99 2.10 -14.54 10.03
CA LYS A 99 2.70 -13.28 10.50
C LYS A 99 4.22 -13.27 10.31
N ILE A 100 4.90 -14.39 10.58
CA ILE A 100 6.34 -14.54 10.38
C ILE A 100 6.68 -14.41 8.89
N ILE A 101 5.97 -15.15 8.04
CA ILE A 101 6.15 -15.10 6.58
C ILE A 101 5.96 -13.67 6.08
N ALA A 102 4.86 -13.00 6.44
CA ALA A 102 4.59 -11.64 6.00
C ALA A 102 5.67 -10.64 6.44
N LYS A 103 6.23 -10.76 7.66
CA LYS A 103 7.33 -9.91 8.12
C LYS A 103 8.63 -10.10 7.33
N SER A 104 8.85 -11.29 6.78
CA SER A 104 10.04 -11.58 5.96
C SER A 104 9.96 -10.96 4.56
N LEU A 105 8.78 -10.52 4.11
CA LEU A 105 8.51 -10.07 2.73
C LEU A 105 9.57 -9.11 2.18
N VAL A 106 9.95 -8.10 2.95
CA VAL A 106 10.88 -7.03 2.51
C VAL A 106 12.31 -7.53 2.29
N LYS A 107 12.68 -8.65 2.92
CA LYS A 107 14.03 -9.22 2.90
C LYS A 107 14.12 -10.53 2.11
N SER A 108 13.02 -10.95 1.49
CA SER A 108 12.95 -12.22 0.77
C SER A 108 13.14 -12.02 -0.72
N SER A 109 13.62 -13.04 -1.42
CA SER A 109 13.39 -13.12 -2.87
C SER A 109 11.96 -13.57 -3.17
N LYS A 110 11.47 -13.31 -4.39
CA LYS A 110 10.16 -13.78 -4.85
C LYS A 110 9.97 -15.29 -4.64
N ASN A 111 10.96 -16.08 -5.07
CA ASN A 111 10.88 -17.54 -5.05
C ASN A 111 10.81 -18.08 -3.62
N ASP A 112 11.69 -17.59 -2.73
CA ASP A 112 11.71 -18.00 -1.32
C ASP A 112 10.42 -17.60 -0.59
N PHE A 113 9.95 -16.37 -0.81
CA PHE A 113 8.68 -15.91 -0.22
C PHE A 113 7.49 -16.77 -0.67
N TYR A 114 7.37 -17.06 -1.97
CA TYR A 114 6.26 -17.87 -2.48
C TYR A 114 6.35 -19.32 -2.05
N ARG A 115 7.55 -19.91 -2.00
CA ARG A 115 7.72 -21.27 -1.48
C ARG A 115 7.23 -21.38 -0.04
N ARG A 116 7.63 -20.45 0.83
CA ARG A 116 7.18 -20.42 2.22
C ARG A 116 5.68 -20.18 2.36
N LEU A 117 5.12 -19.25 1.57
CA LEU A 117 3.69 -18.96 1.57
C LEU A 117 2.84 -20.14 1.07
N TYR A 118 3.34 -20.86 0.06
CA TYR A 118 2.68 -22.05 -0.48
C TYR A 118 2.72 -23.22 0.50
N ALA A 119 3.89 -23.49 1.10
CA ALA A 119 4.03 -24.52 2.14
C ALA A 119 3.09 -24.26 3.34
N TRP A 120 2.98 -22.99 3.75
CA TRP A 120 2.01 -22.57 4.77
C TRP A 120 0.56 -22.82 4.33
N PHE A 121 0.21 -22.53 3.07
CA PHE A 121 -1.15 -22.76 2.58
C PHE A 121 -1.53 -24.24 2.63
N ILE A 122 -0.66 -25.13 2.15
CA ILE A 122 -0.90 -26.59 2.17
C ILE A 122 -1.07 -27.07 3.62
N LYS A 123 -0.20 -26.65 4.53
CA LYS A 123 -0.25 -27.05 5.94
C LYS A 123 -1.56 -26.65 6.65
N HIS A 124 -2.14 -25.52 6.28
CA HIS A 124 -3.30 -24.94 6.99
C HIS A 124 -4.59 -24.95 6.16
N GLU A 125 -4.62 -25.62 5.01
CA GLU A 125 -5.73 -25.52 4.06
C GLU A 125 -7.07 -25.89 4.69
N ASP A 126 -7.12 -27.00 5.44
CA ASP A 126 -8.34 -27.50 6.08
C ASP A 126 -8.83 -26.54 7.17
N SER A 127 -7.92 -26.04 8.00
CA SER A 127 -8.23 -25.00 8.99
C SER A 127 -8.80 -23.74 8.33
N LEU A 128 -8.30 -23.35 7.15
CA LEU A 128 -8.82 -22.19 6.42
C LEU A 128 -10.21 -22.41 5.80
N LYS A 129 -10.66 -23.66 5.63
CA LYS A 129 -11.98 -24.03 5.12
C LYS A 129 -13.01 -24.21 6.23
N GLU A 130 -12.58 -24.40 7.48
CA GLU A 130 -13.45 -24.60 8.64
C GLU A 130 -14.47 -23.46 8.83
N ARG A 131 -15.73 -23.84 9.03
CA ARG A 131 -16.88 -22.93 9.23
C ARG A 131 -17.46 -23.09 10.62
N SER A 132 -18.04 -22.00 11.12
CA SER A 132 -18.81 -21.97 12.35
C SER A 132 -20.07 -22.82 12.21
N ASP A 133 -20.45 -23.52 13.27
CA ASP A 133 -21.72 -24.28 13.34
C ASP A 133 -22.92 -23.36 13.58
N LYS A 134 -22.67 -22.10 13.97
CA LYS A 134 -23.68 -21.04 14.08
C LYS A 134 -23.72 -20.21 12.80
N GLY A 135 -24.89 -20.16 12.17
CA GLY A 135 -25.18 -19.26 11.05
C GLY A 135 -25.26 -17.79 11.49
N ASN A 136 -25.01 -16.87 10.56
CA ASN A 136 -25.28 -15.45 10.77
C ASN A 136 -26.76 -15.12 10.46
N GLU A 137 -27.16 -13.87 10.71
CA GLU A 137 -28.51 -13.32 10.45
C GLU A 137 -29.02 -13.52 9.01
N LYS A 138 -28.11 -13.82 8.07
CA LYS A 138 -28.41 -14.04 6.65
C LYS A 138 -28.37 -15.52 6.25
N GLY A 139 -28.31 -16.45 7.21
CA GLY A 139 -28.25 -17.89 6.98
C GLY A 139 -26.89 -18.43 6.53
N TYR A 140 -25.82 -17.62 6.52
CA TYR A 140 -24.49 -18.07 6.13
C TYR A 140 -23.67 -18.49 7.35
N PHE A 141 -22.98 -19.63 7.23
CA PHE A 141 -22.01 -20.11 8.22
C PHE A 141 -20.64 -19.44 7.98
N PRO A 142 -20.19 -18.50 8.83
CA PRO A 142 -18.94 -17.80 8.63
C PRO A 142 -17.73 -18.71 8.86
N TYR A 143 -16.63 -18.45 8.13
CA TYR A 143 -15.35 -19.13 8.38
C TYR A 143 -14.83 -18.84 9.79
N LYS A 144 -14.39 -19.86 10.53
CA LYS A 144 -13.81 -19.69 11.87
C LYS A 144 -12.55 -18.82 11.83
N HIS A 145 -11.73 -19.00 10.79
CA HIS A 145 -10.47 -18.26 10.60
C HIS A 145 -10.56 -17.15 9.53
N ARG A 146 -11.68 -16.41 9.47
CA ARG A 146 -11.95 -15.36 8.46
C ARG A 146 -10.80 -14.35 8.28
N ASN A 147 -10.15 -13.95 9.36
CA ASN A 147 -9.05 -12.98 9.32
C ASN A 147 -7.77 -13.54 8.70
N VAL A 148 -7.38 -14.75 9.08
CA VAL A 148 -6.20 -15.45 8.53
C VAL A 148 -6.42 -15.73 7.05
N ARG A 149 -7.59 -16.26 6.70
CA ARG A 149 -8.02 -16.45 5.31
C ARG A 149 -7.98 -15.15 4.52
N GLY A 150 -8.50 -14.06 5.09
CA GLY A 150 -8.49 -12.74 4.47
C GLY A 150 -7.10 -12.14 4.32
N ALA A 151 -6.14 -12.50 5.17
CA ALA A 151 -4.75 -12.05 5.10
C ALA A 151 -3.99 -12.79 3.99
N TYR A 152 -4.13 -14.12 3.94
CA TYR A 152 -3.61 -14.94 2.85
C TYR A 152 -4.18 -14.51 1.49
N ALA A 153 -5.50 -14.31 1.40
CA ALA A 153 -6.15 -13.85 0.18
C ALA A 153 -5.62 -12.50 -0.32
N SER A 154 -5.26 -11.60 0.60
CA SER A 154 -4.58 -10.35 0.25
C SER A 154 -3.20 -10.60 -0.36
N LEU A 155 -2.36 -11.42 0.27
CA LEU A 155 -1.04 -11.76 -0.29
C LEU A 155 -1.16 -12.40 -1.67
N LYS A 156 -2.07 -13.39 -1.82
CA LYS A 156 -2.33 -14.07 -3.10
C LYS A 156 -2.75 -13.09 -4.19
N TYR A 157 -3.64 -12.15 -3.88
CA TYR A 157 -4.10 -11.14 -4.84
C TYR A 157 -2.95 -10.25 -5.33
N TYR A 158 -2.05 -9.83 -4.44
CA TYR A 158 -0.95 -8.94 -4.80
C TYR A 158 0.30 -9.63 -5.34
N MET A 159 0.35 -10.97 -5.39
CA MET A 159 1.55 -11.72 -5.80
C MET A 159 2.22 -11.12 -7.03
N ASN A 160 1.47 -10.88 -8.11
CA ASN A 160 2.00 -10.35 -9.36
C ASN A 160 2.68 -8.97 -9.26
N TYR A 161 2.43 -8.22 -8.17
CA TYR A 161 2.91 -6.87 -7.95
C TYR A 161 3.92 -6.75 -6.80
N LEU A 162 4.14 -7.79 -5.98
CA LEU A 162 5.01 -7.71 -4.80
C LEU A 162 6.51 -7.75 -5.12
N PHE A 163 6.86 -8.31 -6.28
CA PHE A 163 8.22 -8.51 -6.74
C PHE A 163 8.41 -8.06 -8.19
N THR A 164 7.70 -7.01 -8.59
CA THR A 164 7.85 -6.40 -9.92
C THR A 164 9.28 -5.86 -10.10
N PHE A 165 9.89 -5.35 -9.03
CA PHE A 165 11.29 -4.92 -9.04
C PHE A 165 12.30 -6.02 -9.39
N GLU A 166 12.04 -7.28 -8.99
CA GLU A 166 12.91 -8.41 -9.37
C GLU A 166 12.73 -8.84 -10.83
N LYS A 167 11.57 -8.55 -11.43
CA LYS A 167 11.31 -8.86 -12.85
C LYS A 167 11.93 -7.83 -13.80
N HIS A 168 12.09 -6.60 -13.33
CA HIS A 168 12.52 -5.43 -14.10
C HIS A 168 13.74 -4.79 -13.43
N THR A 169 14.81 -5.56 -13.26
CA THR A 169 16.03 -5.12 -12.57
C THR A 169 16.68 -3.92 -13.26
N GLU A 170 16.54 -3.82 -14.57
CA GLU A 170 17.02 -2.71 -15.41
C GLU A 170 16.38 -1.35 -15.08
N MET A 171 15.18 -1.36 -14.47
CA MET A 171 14.43 -0.15 -14.17
C MET A 171 14.68 0.39 -12.75
N ASN A 172 15.44 -0.34 -11.92
CA ASN A 172 15.73 0.00 -10.52
C ASN A 172 14.47 0.41 -9.73
N ILE A 173 13.41 -0.40 -9.84
CA ILE A 173 12.11 -0.13 -9.20
C ILE A 173 12.27 -0.28 -7.68
N GLU A 174 11.85 0.71 -6.91
CA GLU A 174 11.84 0.59 -5.46
C GLU A 174 10.74 -0.35 -5.00
N ASN A 175 11.08 -1.31 -4.14
CA ASN A 175 10.13 -2.26 -3.55
C ASN A 175 9.22 -1.64 -2.47
N THR A 176 9.47 -0.39 -2.06
CA THR A 176 8.75 0.31 -0.98
C THR A 176 8.55 1.80 -1.28
N THR A 177 7.62 2.45 -0.57
CA THR A 177 7.33 3.90 -0.66
C THR A 177 7.99 4.69 0.48
N ASN A 178 9.09 4.20 1.05
CA ASN A 178 9.75 4.78 2.23
C ASN A 178 10.04 6.29 2.12
N ARG A 179 10.43 6.76 0.93
CA ARG A 179 10.71 8.17 0.68
C ARG A 179 9.48 9.05 0.96
N LEU A 180 8.31 8.60 0.49
CA LEU A 180 7.03 9.28 0.72
C LEU A 180 6.59 9.18 2.18
N GLU A 181 6.78 8.03 2.84
CA GLU A 181 6.52 7.91 4.27
C GLU A 181 7.36 8.91 5.09
N GLY A 182 8.65 9.03 4.77
CA GLY A 182 9.57 9.99 5.38
C GLY A 182 9.13 11.44 5.14
N LEU A 183 8.79 11.78 3.90
CA LEU A 183 8.25 13.10 3.53
C LEU A 183 6.98 13.43 4.32
N PHE A 184 6.03 12.50 4.42
CA PHE A 184 4.78 12.70 5.14
C PHE A 184 4.99 12.83 6.64
N LYS A 185 5.89 12.04 7.22
CA LYS A 185 6.26 12.16 8.63
C LYS A 185 6.86 13.55 8.91
N TYR A 186 7.74 14.03 8.04
CA TYR A 186 8.34 15.35 8.17
C TYR A 186 7.28 16.47 8.05
N LEU A 187 6.42 16.40 7.03
CA LEU A 187 5.33 17.35 6.83
C LEU A 187 4.37 17.41 8.03
N LYS A 188 3.94 16.24 8.54
CA LYS A 188 3.06 16.17 9.71
C LYS A 188 3.72 16.76 10.95
N ARG A 189 5.00 16.48 11.18
CA ARG A 189 5.75 17.06 12.30
C ARG A 189 5.78 18.59 12.23
N GLN A 190 6.05 19.15 11.05
CA GLN A 190 6.07 20.60 10.86
C GLN A 190 4.67 21.22 11.06
N LEU A 191 3.62 20.58 10.52
CA LEU A 191 2.25 21.05 10.72
C LEU A 191 1.81 20.99 12.19
N ASN A 192 2.24 19.98 12.95
CA ASN A 192 1.92 19.86 14.37
C ASN A 192 2.49 21.01 15.21
N ASN A 193 3.61 21.60 14.80
CA ASN A 193 4.14 22.81 15.45
C ASN A 193 3.27 24.05 15.18
N HIS A 194 2.32 23.96 14.24
CA HIS A 194 1.45 25.04 13.82
C HIS A 194 -0.04 24.65 13.93
N ASN A 195 -0.42 24.00 15.05
CA ASN A 195 -1.78 23.48 15.27
C ASN A 195 -2.89 24.52 15.13
N GLY A 196 -2.63 25.78 15.52
CA GLY A 196 -3.56 26.90 15.46
C GLY A 196 -3.84 27.47 14.06
N LEU A 197 -3.19 26.95 13.00
CA LEU A 197 -3.44 27.43 11.64
C LEU A 197 -4.87 27.11 11.20
N THR A 198 -5.52 28.09 10.58
CA THR A 198 -6.77 27.90 9.86
C THR A 198 -6.58 26.91 8.71
N LYS A 199 -7.67 26.27 8.26
CA LYS A 199 -7.62 25.31 7.14
C LYS A 199 -6.97 25.90 5.89
N LYS A 200 -7.27 27.16 5.55
CA LYS A 200 -6.67 27.87 4.41
C LYS A 200 -5.15 28.01 4.57
N ARG A 201 -4.68 28.41 5.75
CA ARG A 201 -3.24 28.54 6.04
C ARG A 201 -2.52 27.19 6.06
N LYS A 202 -3.15 26.13 6.57
CA LYS A 202 -2.61 24.76 6.49
C LYS A 202 -2.40 24.30 5.04
N VAL A 203 -3.35 24.60 4.15
CA VAL A 203 -3.21 24.29 2.72
C VAL A 203 -2.05 25.07 2.09
N MET A 204 -1.90 26.36 2.39
CA MET A 204 -0.77 27.16 1.91
C MET A 204 0.57 26.61 2.41
N PHE A 205 0.65 26.26 3.69
CA PHE A 205 1.83 25.63 4.29
C PHE A 205 2.22 24.35 3.56
N ILE A 206 1.26 23.45 3.32
CA ILE A 206 1.51 22.19 2.62
C ILE A 206 2.00 22.44 1.19
N LYS A 207 1.41 23.40 0.47
CA LYS A 207 1.84 23.77 -0.89
C LYS A 207 3.27 24.27 -0.90
N ASP A 208 3.60 25.24 -0.04
CA ASP A 208 4.95 25.79 0.06
C ASP A 208 5.98 24.70 0.39
N PHE A 209 5.66 23.85 1.37
CA PHE A 209 6.50 22.72 1.75
C PHE A 209 6.77 21.77 0.59
N LEU A 210 5.74 21.38 -0.17
CA LEU A 210 5.90 20.44 -1.28
C LEU A 210 6.60 21.09 -2.49
N ASN A 211 6.33 22.36 -2.77
CA ASN A 211 7.03 23.10 -3.83
C ASN A 211 8.53 23.18 -3.56
N LYS A 212 8.94 23.39 -2.29
CA LYS A 212 10.36 23.32 -1.88
C LYS A 212 10.99 21.94 -2.09
N LYS A 213 10.17 20.89 -2.22
CA LYS A 213 10.60 19.52 -2.52
C LYS A 213 10.45 19.17 -4.00
N SER A 214 9.98 20.09 -4.83
CA SER A 214 9.91 19.97 -6.30
C SER A 214 11.12 20.59 -6.99
N CYS A 215 11.88 21.46 -6.31
CA CYS A 215 13.07 22.14 -6.83
C CYS A 215 14.31 21.25 -6.84
#